data_AF-A0A8J3T8C5-F1
#
_entry.id   AF-A0A8J3T8C5-F1
#
_cell.length_a   1.000
_cell.length_b   1.000
_cell.length_c   1.000
_cell.angle_alpha   90.00
_cell.angle_beta   90.00
_cell.angle_gamma   90.00
#
_symmetry.space_group_name_H-M   'P 1'
#
loop_
_entity.id
_entity.type
_entity.pdbx_description
1 polymer ?
#
loop_
_entity_poly.entity_id
_entity_poly.type
_entity_poly.pdbx_seq_one_letter_code
_entity_poly.pdbx_strand_id
1 'polypeptide(L)'
;MTDGIAAIQARVNELQGQFTQLKTTSATSGQQFAAQLTAAQKTAAGTSASTTGTTASTAGTGTTSATTGTTTATTTATATTGTTGTTAATKSHDPSKLVGGGSRITSTMQKVIDDVDARFGPFPTIGAWRADGGMPGSDHPTGKAADFMITTGGKMPSAAKLKEGWEVANYVKENAEKLGVKYIIFAQHIWSPGRASEGWRLMEDRGSVTQNHFDHVHISVEK
;
A
#
# COMPACT_ATOMS: atom_id res chain seq x y z
N MET A 1 -26.21 40.01 -17.36
CA MET A 1 -24.97 39.17 -17.39
C MET A 1 -24.70 38.43 -16.08
N THR A 2 -25.57 38.52 -15.06
CA THR A 2 -25.40 37.89 -13.73
C THR A 2 -25.88 36.44 -13.66
N ASP A 3 -26.81 36.04 -14.53
CA ASP A 3 -27.45 34.71 -14.48
C ASP A 3 -26.49 33.56 -14.81
N GLY A 4 -25.45 33.83 -15.62
CA GLY A 4 -24.45 32.82 -15.99
C GLY A 4 -23.51 32.42 -14.84
N ILE A 5 -23.13 33.37 -13.98
CA ILE A 5 -22.21 33.12 -12.86
C ILE A 5 -22.93 32.33 -11.76
N ALA A 6 -24.19 32.64 -11.47
CA ALA A 6 -24.99 31.91 -10.50
C ALA A 6 -25.23 30.44 -10.92
N ALA A 7 -25.47 30.19 -12.22
CA ALA A 7 -25.62 28.83 -12.75
C ALA A 7 -24.33 28.01 -12.66
N ILE A 8 -23.16 28.62 -12.91
CA ILE A 8 -21.86 27.97 -12.77
C ILE A 8 -21.59 27.62 -11.29
N GLN A 9 -21.86 28.55 -10.37
CA GLN A 9 -21.63 28.34 -8.94
C GLN A 9 -22.51 27.20 -8.39
N ALA A 10 -23.77 27.12 -8.83
CA ALA A 10 -24.67 26.03 -8.47
C ALA A 10 -24.15 24.68 -8.94
N ARG A 11 -23.64 24.61 -10.18
CA ARG A 11 -23.08 23.37 -10.73
C ARG A 11 -21.80 22.94 -10.02
N VAL A 12 -20.94 23.89 -9.62
CA VAL A 12 -19.73 23.60 -8.83
C VAL A 12 -20.11 22.98 -7.48
N ASN A 13 -21.10 23.55 -6.78
CA ASN A 13 -21.55 23.03 -5.49
C ASN A 13 -22.18 21.63 -5.60
N GLU A 14 -22.95 21.38 -6.67
CA GLU A 14 -23.52 20.06 -6.95
C GLU A 14 -22.42 19.01 -7.19
N LEU A 15 -21.43 19.34 -8.01
CA LEU A 15 -20.30 18.46 -8.29
C LEU A 15 -19.44 18.19 -7.05
N GLN A 16 -19.26 19.19 -6.18
CA GLN A 16 -18.59 19.01 -4.89
C GLN A 16 -19.39 18.09 -3.94
N GLY A 17 -20.73 18.20 -3.94
CA GLY A 17 -21.62 17.31 -3.21
C GLY A 17 -21.51 15.86 -3.71
N GLN A 18 -21.56 15.67 -5.03
CA GLN A 18 -21.41 14.36 -5.66
C GLN A 18 -20.03 13.75 -5.37
N PHE A 19 -18.96 14.54 -5.47
CA PHE A 19 -17.59 14.11 -5.15
C PHE A 19 -17.44 13.70 -3.68
N THR A 20 -18.07 14.44 -2.77
CA THR A 20 -18.06 14.13 -1.32
C THR A 20 -18.82 12.83 -1.04
N GLN A 21 -19.97 12.62 -1.67
CA GLN A 21 -20.71 11.35 -1.55
C GLN A 21 -19.96 10.16 -2.15
N LEU A 22 -19.28 10.35 -3.28
CA LEU A 22 -18.49 9.29 -3.91
C LEU A 22 -17.34 8.85 -3.02
N LYS A 23 -16.60 9.81 -2.44
CA LYS A 23 -15.55 9.54 -1.44
C LYS A 23 -16.08 8.81 -0.22
N THR A 24 -17.23 9.24 0.30
CA THR A 24 -17.83 8.64 1.51
C THR A 24 -18.27 7.21 1.25
N THR A 25 -18.88 6.94 0.09
CA THR A 25 -19.32 5.60 -0.33
C THR A 25 -18.13 4.65 -0.56
N SER A 26 -17.05 5.15 -1.17
CA SER A 26 -15.80 4.39 -1.35
C SER A 26 -15.12 4.06 -0.03
N ALA A 27 -15.00 5.04 0.87
CA ALA A 27 -14.46 4.83 2.20
C ALA A 27 -15.30 3.83 3.00
N THR A 28 -16.64 3.96 2.96
CA THR A 28 -17.56 3.05 3.64
C THR A 28 -17.45 1.63 3.09
N SER A 29 -17.39 1.46 1.77
CA SER A 29 -17.19 0.16 1.13
C SER A 29 -15.85 -0.48 1.54
N GLY A 30 -14.77 0.30 1.63
CA GLY A 30 -13.46 -0.16 2.11
C GLY A 30 -13.48 -0.59 3.59
N GLN A 31 -14.15 0.17 4.46
CA GLN A 31 -14.33 -0.19 5.87
C GLN A 31 -15.20 -1.44 6.04
N GLN A 32 -16.31 -1.54 5.30
CA GLN A 32 -17.19 -2.70 5.34
C GLN A 32 -16.49 -3.95 4.80
N PHE A 33 -15.65 -3.80 3.78
CA PHE A 33 -14.84 -4.88 3.27
C PHE A 33 -13.76 -5.33 4.26
N ALA A 34 -13.04 -4.39 4.90
CA ALA A 34 -12.08 -4.69 5.96
C ALA A 34 -12.75 -5.37 7.18
N ALA A 35 -13.97 -4.96 7.51
CA ALA A 35 -14.76 -5.58 8.58
C ALA A 35 -15.20 -7.01 8.21
N GLN A 36 -15.64 -7.23 6.97
CA GLN A 36 -15.99 -8.57 6.45
C GLN A 36 -14.76 -9.49 6.41
N LEU A 37 -13.59 -8.98 6.02
CA LEU A 37 -12.30 -9.70 6.07
C LEU A 37 -11.90 -10.05 7.50
N THR A 38 -12.02 -9.10 8.44
CA THR A 38 -11.72 -9.34 9.86
C THR A 38 -12.65 -10.42 10.44
N ALA A 39 -13.93 -10.40 10.07
CA ALA A 39 -14.89 -11.42 10.49
C ALA A 39 -14.56 -12.80 9.90
N ALA A 40 -14.20 -12.88 8.61
CA ALA A 40 -13.77 -14.12 7.96
C ALA A 40 -12.48 -14.69 8.58
N GLN A 41 -11.49 -13.84 8.87
CA GLN A 41 -10.23 -14.23 9.51
C GLN A 41 -10.41 -14.73 10.95
N LYS A 42 -11.30 -14.09 11.73
CA LYS A 42 -11.66 -14.57 13.08
C LYS A 42 -12.34 -15.93 13.05
N THR A 43 -13.12 -16.20 12.00
CA THR A 43 -13.79 -17.48 11.79
C THR A 43 -12.78 -18.57 11.43
N ALA A 44 -11.84 -18.29 10.53
CA ALA A 44 -10.76 -19.23 10.16
C ALA A 44 -9.81 -19.56 11.33
N ALA A 45 -9.45 -18.57 12.17
CA ALA A 45 -8.66 -18.80 13.38
C ALA A 45 -9.40 -19.65 14.45
N GLY A 46 -10.73 -19.55 14.50
CA GLY A 46 -11.57 -20.39 15.37
C GLY A 46 -11.69 -21.84 14.88
N THR A 47 -11.61 -22.08 13.57
CA THR A 47 -11.67 -23.43 13.00
C THR A 47 -10.35 -24.21 13.16
N SER A 48 -9.19 -23.53 13.25
CA SER A 48 -7.90 -24.20 13.51
C SER A 48 -7.70 -24.68 14.96
N ALA A 49 -8.59 -24.35 15.90
CA ALA A 49 -8.45 -24.69 17.31
C ALA A 49 -9.08 -26.03 17.73
N SER A 50 -9.56 -26.86 16.79
CA SER A 50 -10.17 -28.16 17.10
C SER A 50 -9.55 -29.32 16.31
N THR A 51 -8.34 -29.70 16.70
CA THR A 51 -7.84 -31.07 16.47
C THR A 51 -6.98 -31.49 17.66
N THR A 52 -7.65 -32.07 18.66
CA THR A 52 -7.01 -32.85 19.72
C THR A 52 -6.53 -34.17 19.12
N GLY A 53 -5.23 -34.44 19.25
CA GLY A 53 -4.61 -35.72 18.88
C GLY A 53 -3.29 -35.91 19.62
N THR A 54 -3.35 -36.53 20.78
CA THR A 54 -2.23 -36.93 21.64
C THR A 54 -1.32 -37.95 20.96
N THR A 55 0.01 -37.80 21.05
CA THR A 55 0.98 -38.87 21.36
C THR A 55 2.38 -38.28 21.58
N ALA A 56 3.09 -38.87 22.53
CA ALA A 56 4.30 -38.33 23.16
C ALA A 56 5.61 -38.94 22.63
N SER A 57 6.69 -38.17 22.83
CA SER A 57 8.08 -38.55 23.13
C SER A 57 9.01 -39.06 22.01
N THR A 58 10.13 -38.37 21.75
CA THR A 58 11.44 -38.60 22.43
C THR A 58 12.55 -37.71 21.84
N ALA A 59 13.49 -37.35 22.73
CA ALA A 59 14.68 -36.51 22.69
C ALA A 59 15.60 -36.47 21.45
N GLY A 60 16.32 -35.33 21.34
CA GLY A 60 17.56 -35.17 20.56
C GLY A 60 18.27 -33.86 20.90
N THR A 61 19.30 -33.96 21.76
CA THR A 61 20.20 -32.91 22.26
C THR A 61 21.08 -32.28 21.16
N GLY A 62 21.35 -30.97 21.25
CA GLY A 62 22.39 -30.30 20.45
C GLY A 62 22.63 -28.85 20.90
N THR A 63 23.90 -28.49 21.12
CA THR A 63 24.42 -27.40 21.96
C THR A 63 25.06 -26.27 21.13
N THR A 64 25.05 -25.03 21.65
CA THR A 64 25.88 -23.83 21.31
C THR A 64 25.73 -23.24 19.89
N SER A 65 25.96 -21.95 19.58
CA SER A 65 26.69 -20.86 20.22
C SER A 65 26.17 -19.49 19.71
N ALA A 66 26.39 -18.44 20.49
CA ALA A 66 26.13 -17.04 20.16
C ALA A 66 27.13 -16.47 19.12
N THR A 67 26.76 -15.40 18.41
CA THR A 67 27.69 -14.32 18.03
C THR A 67 26.94 -13.01 17.75
N THR A 68 27.32 -12.01 18.55
CA THR A 68 27.06 -10.57 18.45
C THR A 68 27.71 -9.97 17.21
N GLY A 69 27.05 -8.98 16.58
CA GLY A 69 27.63 -8.18 15.49
C GLY A 69 27.02 -6.79 15.41
N THR A 70 27.59 -5.85 16.17
CA THR A 70 27.35 -4.40 16.11
C THR A 70 28.25 -3.79 15.04
N THR A 71 27.71 -2.97 14.13
CA THR A 71 28.48 -1.87 13.51
C THR A 71 27.59 -0.72 13.07
N THR A 72 27.82 0.42 13.73
CA THR A 72 27.52 1.80 13.34
C THR A 72 28.14 2.17 11.99
N ALA A 73 27.42 2.92 11.16
CA ALA A 73 28.02 3.76 10.12
C ALA A 73 27.19 5.03 9.90
N THR A 74 27.77 6.13 10.36
CA THR A 74 27.43 7.53 10.08
C THR A 74 27.88 7.87 8.66
N THR A 75 27.03 8.52 7.86
CA THR A 75 27.53 9.40 6.78
C THR A 75 26.56 10.54 6.52
N THR A 76 27.11 11.74 6.70
CA THR A 76 26.63 13.07 6.32
C THR A 76 26.47 13.18 4.81
N ALA A 77 25.37 13.78 4.34
CA ALA A 77 25.30 14.40 3.02
C ALA A 77 24.52 15.73 3.10
N THR A 78 25.14 16.76 2.55
CA THR A 78 24.79 18.19 2.63
C THR A 78 24.27 18.68 1.28
N ALA A 79 23.26 19.57 1.33
CA ALA A 79 22.82 20.57 0.35
C ALA A 79 22.15 20.05 -0.97
N THR A 80 21.23 20.76 -1.63
CA THR A 80 21.10 22.21 -1.88
C THR A 80 19.65 22.61 -2.25
N THR A 81 19.32 23.85 -1.89
CA THR A 81 18.10 24.65 -2.12
C THR A 81 17.75 24.98 -3.57
N GLY A 82 16.44 25.10 -3.85
CA GLY A 82 15.83 25.90 -4.94
C GLY A 82 14.61 25.18 -5.56
N THR A 83 13.45 25.76 -5.85
CA THR A 83 12.88 27.12 -5.74
C THR A 83 11.35 26.97 -5.81
N THR A 84 10.68 27.74 -4.95
CA THR A 84 9.28 28.23 -4.90
C THR A 84 8.21 27.64 -5.84
N GLY A 85 7.23 26.96 -5.23
CA GLY A 85 5.89 26.72 -5.79
C GLY A 85 4.86 26.75 -4.66
N THR A 86 4.00 27.77 -4.64
CA THR A 86 2.96 28.03 -3.64
C THR A 86 1.99 26.84 -3.50
N THR A 87 2.08 26.07 -2.41
CA THR A 87 1.01 25.15 -2.00
C THR A 87 0.94 25.09 -0.48
N ALA A 88 -0.29 24.97 0.05
CA ALA A 88 -0.65 24.95 1.46
C ALA A 88 0.33 24.15 2.33
N ALA A 89 0.65 24.71 3.50
CA ALA A 89 1.60 24.15 4.47
C ALA A 89 1.29 22.68 4.79
N THR A 90 2.07 21.77 4.19
CA THR A 90 2.16 20.39 4.64
C THR A 90 3.02 20.39 5.91
N LYS A 91 2.52 19.70 6.94
CA LYS A 91 3.32 19.32 8.11
C LYS A 91 4.60 18.66 7.58
N SER A 92 5.77 19.07 8.07
CA SER A 92 7.04 18.41 7.72
C SER A 92 6.86 16.90 7.93
N HIS A 93 6.95 16.13 6.85
CA HIS A 93 6.82 14.68 6.83
C HIS A 93 8.22 14.08 6.75
N ASP A 94 8.55 13.18 7.67
CA ASP A 94 9.79 12.41 7.57
C ASP A 94 9.60 11.32 6.51
N PRO A 95 10.35 11.34 5.40
CA PRO A 95 10.13 10.42 4.31
C PRO A 95 10.38 8.98 4.75
N SER A 96 9.55 8.07 4.26
CA SER A 96 9.73 6.64 4.49
C SER A 96 11.05 6.14 3.94
N LYS A 97 11.57 5.08 4.54
CA LYS A 97 12.76 4.39 4.01
C LYS A 97 12.46 3.78 2.65
N LEU A 98 12.97 4.40 1.58
CA LEU A 98 12.86 3.90 0.21
C LEU A 98 14.03 2.95 -0.12
N VAL A 99 13.71 1.73 -0.53
CA VAL A 99 14.65 0.73 -1.04
C VAL A 99 14.46 0.59 -2.54
N GLY A 100 15.54 0.71 -3.31
CA GLY A 100 15.45 0.62 -4.77
C GLY A 100 14.91 1.87 -5.46
N GLY A 101 15.13 3.06 -4.88
CA GLY A 101 14.75 4.34 -5.50
C GLY A 101 15.79 4.93 -6.47
N GLY A 102 15.67 6.23 -6.75
CA GLY A 102 16.58 6.99 -7.59
C GLY A 102 16.37 6.74 -9.09
N SER A 103 17.45 6.73 -9.88
CA SER A 103 17.39 6.54 -11.35
C SER A 103 16.90 5.17 -11.82
N ARG A 104 16.58 4.26 -10.88
CA ARG A 104 16.10 2.90 -11.15
C ARG A 104 14.58 2.79 -11.21
N ILE A 105 13.87 3.82 -10.79
CA ILE A 105 12.41 3.89 -10.90
C ILE A 105 11.99 4.92 -11.93
N THR A 106 10.82 4.71 -12.52
CA THR A 106 10.28 5.64 -13.50
C THR A 106 9.87 6.94 -12.82
N SER A 107 9.85 8.04 -13.57
CA SER A 107 9.40 9.32 -13.02
C SER A 107 7.95 9.29 -12.55
N THR A 108 7.10 8.42 -13.13
CA THR A 108 5.73 8.18 -12.67
C THR A 108 5.74 7.49 -11.32
N MET A 109 6.53 6.42 -11.15
CA MET A 109 6.61 5.71 -9.88
C MET A 109 7.18 6.60 -8.77
N GLN A 110 8.18 7.43 -9.06
CA GLN A 110 8.67 8.43 -8.09
C GLN A 110 7.54 9.37 -7.64
N LYS A 111 6.69 9.88 -8.55
CA LYS A 111 5.54 10.71 -8.18
C LYS A 111 4.53 9.96 -7.31
N VAL A 112 4.28 8.68 -7.59
CA VAL A 112 3.40 7.85 -6.76
C VAL A 112 3.97 7.71 -5.35
N ILE A 113 5.27 7.40 -5.23
CA ILE A 113 5.95 7.29 -3.94
C ILE A 113 5.86 8.60 -3.17
N ASP A 114 6.19 9.73 -3.79
CA ASP A 114 6.17 11.05 -3.15
C ASP A 114 4.76 11.44 -2.67
N ASP A 115 3.73 11.24 -3.51
CA ASP A 115 2.35 11.60 -3.19
C ASP A 115 1.73 10.70 -2.10
N VAL A 116 1.98 9.40 -2.17
CA VAL A 116 1.46 8.43 -1.19
C VAL A 116 2.20 8.57 0.14
N ASP A 117 3.53 8.68 0.12
CA ASP A 117 4.33 8.81 1.34
C ASP A 117 4.01 10.10 2.10
N ALA A 118 3.92 11.24 1.41
CA ALA A 118 3.54 12.51 2.03
C ALA A 118 2.15 12.49 2.69
N ARG A 119 1.25 11.59 2.26
CA ARG A 119 -0.13 11.53 2.71
C ARG A 119 -0.41 10.49 3.79
N PHE A 120 0.27 9.35 3.72
CA PHE A 120 -0.02 8.17 4.57
C PHE A 120 1.19 7.67 5.34
N GLY A 121 2.38 8.18 5.04
CA GLY A 121 3.59 7.80 5.73
C GLY A 121 3.62 8.27 7.19
N PRO A 122 4.66 7.85 7.94
CA PRO A 122 5.73 6.99 7.47
C PRO A 122 5.32 5.50 7.40
N PHE A 123 5.73 4.84 6.33
CA PHE A 123 5.69 3.39 6.16
C PHE A 123 6.97 2.76 6.75
N PRO A 124 6.93 1.51 7.26
CA PRO A 124 8.13 0.81 7.71
C PRO A 124 9.22 0.73 6.64
N THR A 125 8.85 0.54 5.37
CA THR A 125 9.72 0.60 4.19
C THR A 125 8.84 0.75 2.94
N ILE A 126 9.34 1.43 1.92
CA ILE A 126 8.81 1.37 0.56
C ILE A 126 9.82 0.60 -0.29
N GLY A 127 9.41 -0.56 -0.83
CA GLY A 127 10.24 -1.41 -1.66
C GLY A 127 9.94 -1.19 -3.15
N ALA A 128 10.82 -0.52 -3.89
CA ALA A 128 10.65 -0.24 -5.31
C ALA A 128 11.52 -1.15 -6.18
N TRP A 129 12.51 -0.63 -6.92
CA TRP A 129 13.28 -1.43 -7.86
C TRP A 129 14.06 -2.57 -7.20
N ARG A 130 14.03 -3.75 -7.84
CA ARG A 130 14.87 -4.92 -7.52
C ARG A 130 15.05 -5.80 -8.75
N ALA A 131 16.28 -6.29 -8.96
CA ALA A 131 16.67 -6.98 -10.19
C ALA A 131 16.04 -8.38 -10.36
N ASP A 132 15.83 -9.09 -9.26
CA ASP A 132 15.21 -10.42 -9.22
C ASP A 132 13.70 -10.38 -9.51
N GLY A 133 13.07 -9.21 -9.36
CA GLY A 133 11.63 -8.98 -9.55
C GLY A 133 10.72 -9.67 -8.54
N GLY A 134 11.24 -10.59 -7.73
CA GLY A 134 10.49 -11.46 -6.81
C GLY A 134 9.69 -12.54 -7.53
N MET A 135 8.91 -12.19 -8.56
CA MET A 135 8.05 -13.09 -9.32
C MET A 135 8.13 -12.81 -10.83
N PRO A 136 7.97 -13.81 -11.71
CA PRO A 136 7.83 -13.59 -13.15
C PRO A 136 6.71 -12.60 -13.48
N GLY A 137 6.97 -11.67 -14.41
CA GLY A 137 6.01 -10.64 -14.81
C GLY A 137 5.89 -9.45 -13.85
N SER A 138 6.71 -9.40 -12.80
CA SER A 138 6.81 -8.27 -11.88
C SER A 138 7.26 -6.99 -12.59
N ASP A 139 6.64 -5.87 -12.23
CA ASP A 139 7.00 -4.54 -12.74
C ASP A 139 8.19 -3.91 -11.95
N HIS A 140 8.62 -4.53 -10.83
CA HIS A 140 9.74 -4.05 -10.01
C HIS A 140 11.09 -3.95 -10.74
N PRO A 141 11.53 -4.94 -11.56
CA PRO A 141 12.80 -4.85 -12.28
C PRO A 141 12.85 -3.71 -13.29
N THR A 142 11.68 -3.25 -13.73
CA THR A 142 11.53 -2.14 -14.68
C THR A 142 11.30 -0.79 -14.01
N GLY A 143 11.35 -0.74 -12.67
CA GLY A 143 11.18 0.50 -11.92
C GLY A 143 9.73 1.01 -11.87
N LYS A 144 8.77 0.17 -12.25
CA LYS A 144 7.35 0.51 -12.40
C LYS A 144 6.46 -0.01 -11.28
N ALA A 145 7.04 -0.53 -10.21
CA ALA A 145 6.29 -0.98 -9.04
C ALA A 145 6.93 -0.53 -7.72
N ALA A 146 6.07 -0.35 -6.72
CA ALA A 146 6.46 -0.14 -5.34
C ALA A 146 5.52 -0.86 -4.36
N ASP A 147 6.11 -1.45 -3.33
CA ASP A 147 5.44 -2.08 -2.21
C ASP A 147 5.49 -1.14 -0.99
N PHE A 148 4.32 -0.65 -0.57
CA PHE A 148 4.16 0.19 0.60
C PHE A 148 3.85 -0.71 1.79
N MET A 149 4.88 -1.04 2.57
CA MET A 149 4.75 -1.96 3.70
C MET A 149 3.81 -1.38 4.75
N ILE A 150 2.91 -2.18 5.31
CA ILE A 150 2.09 -1.81 6.48
C ILE A 150 2.45 -2.61 7.72
N THR A 151 3.17 -3.72 7.55
CA THR A 151 3.83 -4.50 8.61
C THR A 151 5.27 -4.83 8.21
N THR A 152 6.02 -5.43 9.14
CA THR A 152 7.40 -5.90 8.92
C THR A 152 7.48 -7.42 9.03
N GLY A 153 8.32 -8.04 8.20
CA GLY A 153 8.69 -9.45 8.33
C GLY A 153 7.59 -10.44 7.94
N GLY A 154 6.76 -10.12 6.94
CA GLY A 154 5.78 -11.08 6.40
C GLY A 154 4.60 -11.37 7.32
N LYS A 155 4.29 -10.48 8.26
CA LYS A 155 3.28 -10.72 9.31
C LYS A 155 1.92 -10.21 8.89
N MET A 156 0.88 -10.96 9.26
CA MET A 156 -0.50 -10.50 9.15
C MET A 156 -0.67 -9.15 9.85
N PRO A 157 -1.35 -8.18 9.22
CA PRO A 157 -1.63 -6.89 9.84
C PRO A 157 -2.66 -7.02 10.95
N SER A 158 -2.58 -6.12 11.94
CA SER A 158 -3.72 -5.86 12.82
C SER A 158 -4.87 -5.26 12.01
N ALA A 159 -6.09 -5.30 12.54
CA ALA A 159 -7.25 -4.66 11.89
C ALA A 159 -7.00 -3.16 11.58
N ALA A 160 -6.28 -2.46 12.46
CA ALA A 160 -5.89 -1.06 12.23
C ALA A 160 -4.94 -0.90 11.04
N LYS A 161 -3.91 -1.76 10.93
CA LYS A 161 -3.00 -1.72 9.77
C LYS A 161 -3.67 -2.14 8.48
N LEU A 162 -4.58 -3.11 8.54
CA LEU A 162 -5.40 -3.50 7.39
C LEU A 162 -6.26 -2.32 6.91
N LYS A 163 -6.85 -1.57 7.84
CA LYS A 163 -7.61 -0.35 7.55
C LYS A 163 -6.75 0.73 6.88
N GLU A 164 -5.56 1.00 7.41
CA GLU A 164 -4.60 1.95 6.82
C GLU A 164 -4.21 1.54 5.38
N GLY A 165 -3.91 0.25 5.15
CA GLY A 165 -3.59 -0.23 3.80
C GLY A 165 -4.75 -0.06 2.82
N TRP A 166 -6.00 -0.27 3.27
CA TRP A 166 -7.19 0.00 2.44
C TRP A 166 -7.38 1.49 2.14
N GLU A 167 -7.03 2.37 3.06
CA GLU A 167 -7.07 3.83 2.83
C GLU A 167 -6.06 4.24 1.73
N VAL A 168 -4.84 3.69 1.77
CA VAL A 168 -3.83 3.88 0.72
C VAL A 168 -4.33 3.33 -0.61
N ALA A 169 -4.75 2.06 -0.66
CA ALA A 169 -5.18 1.40 -1.88
C ALA A 169 -6.37 2.10 -2.56
N ASN A 170 -7.36 2.55 -1.77
CA ASN A 170 -8.51 3.26 -2.31
C ASN A 170 -8.16 4.69 -2.76
N TYR A 171 -7.27 5.39 -2.06
CA TYR A 171 -6.77 6.68 -2.53
C TYR A 171 -6.08 6.57 -3.89
N VAL A 172 -5.21 5.57 -4.05
CA VAL A 172 -4.49 5.35 -5.31
C VAL A 172 -5.47 4.97 -6.43
N LYS A 173 -6.48 4.15 -6.12
CA LYS A 173 -7.57 3.82 -7.05
C LYS A 173 -8.34 5.07 -7.49
N GLU A 174 -8.73 5.94 -6.56
CA GLU A 174 -9.46 7.18 -6.84
C GLU A 174 -8.64 8.19 -7.66
N ASN A 175 -7.31 8.11 -7.58
CA ASN A 175 -6.38 8.98 -8.31
C ASN A 175 -5.64 8.25 -9.44
N ALA A 176 -6.15 7.09 -9.88
CA ALA A 176 -5.42 6.17 -10.75
C ALA A 176 -4.96 6.79 -12.07
N GLU A 177 -5.80 7.63 -12.69
CA GLU A 177 -5.45 8.34 -13.93
C GLU A 177 -4.30 9.33 -13.70
N LYS A 178 -4.40 10.18 -12.66
CA LYS A 178 -3.37 11.15 -12.28
C LYS A 178 -2.04 10.47 -11.94
N LEU A 179 -2.11 9.32 -11.29
CA LEU A 179 -0.96 8.55 -10.81
C LEU A 179 -0.42 7.56 -11.84
N GLY A 180 -1.04 7.43 -13.03
CA GLY A 180 -0.60 6.51 -14.07
C GLY A 180 -0.65 5.03 -13.67
N VAL A 181 -1.62 4.65 -12.84
CA VAL A 181 -1.75 3.31 -12.25
C VAL A 181 -2.11 2.29 -13.32
N LYS A 182 -1.34 1.19 -13.37
CA LYS A 182 -1.61 -0.01 -14.16
C LYS A 182 -2.49 -0.99 -13.37
N TYR A 183 -2.13 -1.27 -12.13
CA TYR A 183 -2.94 -2.04 -11.18
C TYR A 183 -2.49 -1.82 -9.73
N ILE A 184 -3.35 -2.20 -8.80
CA ILE A 184 -3.11 -2.19 -7.35
C ILE A 184 -3.45 -3.57 -6.81
N ILE A 185 -2.62 -4.09 -5.90
CA ILE A 185 -2.91 -5.32 -5.15
C ILE A 185 -2.83 -5.04 -3.66
N PHE A 186 -3.85 -5.44 -2.91
CA PHE A 186 -3.84 -5.40 -1.46
C PHE A 186 -4.80 -6.43 -0.86
N ALA A 187 -4.38 -7.08 0.22
CA ALA A 187 -5.18 -8.05 0.98
C ALA A 187 -5.88 -9.10 0.08
N GLN A 188 -5.11 -9.71 -0.82
CA GLN A 188 -5.55 -10.70 -1.81
C GLN A 188 -6.53 -10.19 -2.87
N HIS A 189 -6.63 -8.88 -3.06
CA HIS A 189 -7.50 -8.27 -4.07
C HIS A 189 -6.70 -7.47 -5.05
N ILE A 190 -7.11 -7.53 -6.31
CA ILE A 190 -6.55 -6.73 -7.40
C ILE A 190 -7.60 -5.78 -7.95
N TRP A 191 -7.18 -4.56 -8.26
CA TRP A 191 -7.95 -3.58 -9.02
C TRP A 191 -7.09 -3.01 -10.15
N SER A 192 -7.72 -2.69 -11.28
CA SER A 192 -7.06 -2.00 -12.40
C SER A 192 -8.04 -1.10 -13.15
N PRO A 193 -7.58 0.01 -13.76
CA PRO A 193 -8.45 0.91 -14.50
C PRO A 193 -9.21 0.23 -15.65
N GLY A 194 -8.54 -0.64 -16.41
CA GLY A 194 -9.16 -1.37 -17.54
C GLY A 194 -10.28 -2.33 -17.13
N ARG A 195 -10.43 -2.63 -15.84
CA ARG A 195 -11.50 -3.47 -15.27
C ARG A 195 -12.22 -2.77 -14.13
N ALA A 196 -12.26 -1.44 -14.15
CA ALA A 196 -12.79 -0.65 -13.04
C ALA A 196 -14.27 -0.97 -12.72
N SER A 197 -15.07 -1.33 -13.74
CA SER A 197 -16.48 -1.72 -13.60
C SER A 197 -16.71 -2.96 -12.74
N GLU A 198 -15.71 -3.84 -12.63
CA GLU A 198 -15.77 -5.03 -11.80
C GLU A 198 -15.38 -4.78 -10.35
N GLY A 199 -14.85 -3.58 -10.04
CA GLY A 199 -14.36 -3.27 -8.71
C GLY A 199 -13.14 -4.10 -8.30
N TRP A 200 -12.99 -4.32 -7.00
CA TRP A 200 -11.93 -5.14 -6.43
C TRP A 200 -12.23 -6.61 -6.69
N ARG A 201 -11.25 -7.34 -7.23
CA ARG A 201 -11.42 -8.76 -7.60
C ARG A 201 -10.54 -9.61 -6.71
N LEU A 202 -11.11 -10.65 -6.12
CA LEU A 202 -10.37 -11.63 -5.34
C LEU A 202 -9.37 -12.36 -6.24
N MET A 203 -8.17 -12.56 -5.72
CA MET A 203 -7.11 -13.34 -6.35
C MET A 203 -7.09 -14.76 -5.77
N GLU A 204 -6.50 -15.69 -6.52
CA GLU A 204 -6.16 -17.00 -5.96
C GLU A 204 -5.23 -16.87 -4.75
N ASP A 205 -5.29 -17.85 -3.85
CA ASP A 205 -4.33 -17.94 -2.75
C ASP A 205 -2.95 -18.35 -3.29
N ARG A 206 -1.96 -17.50 -3.02
CA ARG A 206 -0.58 -17.69 -3.45
C ARG A 206 0.34 -18.26 -2.37
N GLY A 207 -0.22 -18.64 -1.21
CA GLY A 207 0.44 -19.48 -0.22
C GLY A 207 1.13 -18.76 0.94
N SER A 208 1.15 -17.43 0.98
CA SER A 208 1.71 -16.68 2.12
C SER A 208 1.12 -15.27 2.28
N VAL A 209 1.31 -14.68 3.46
CA VAL A 209 0.92 -13.29 3.77
C VAL A 209 1.45 -12.32 2.72
N THR A 210 2.75 -12.41 2.41
CA THR A 210 3.42 -11.52 1.46
C THR A 210 2.95 -11.78 0.03
N GLN A 211 2.86 -13.03 -0.42
CA GLN A 211 2.39 -13.32 -1.79
C GLN A 211 0.92 -12.94 -2.00
N ASN A 212 0.12 -12.94 -0.93
CA ASN A 212 -1.26 -12.44 -0.92
C ASN A 212 -1.37 -10.95 -0.56
N HIS A 213 -0.25 -10.23 -0.40
CA HIS A 213 -0.23 -8.77 -0.21
C HIS A 213 -1.01 -8.30 1.02
N PHE A 214 -1.01 -9.08 2.10
CA PHE A 214 -1.63 -8.65 3.36
C PHE A 214 -0.72 -7.71 4.16
N ASP A 215 0.59 -7.77 3.96
CA ASP A 215 1.60 -6.98 4.68
C ASP A 215 2.03 -5.71 3.94
N HIS A 216 1.59 -5.50 2.69
CA HIS A 216 1.92 -4.32 1.89
C HIS A 216 0.86 -4.01 0.83
N VAL A 217 0.72 -2.73 0.48
CA VAL A 217 -0.01 -2.30 -0.71
C VAL A 217 0.97 -2.28 -1.89
N HIS A 218 0.70 -3.07 -2.91
CA HIS A 218 1.48 -3.09 -4.13
C HIS A 218 0.84 -2.20 -5.19
N ILE A 219 1.62 -1.31 -5.79
CA ILE A 219 1.18 -0.41 -6.86
C ILE A 219 2.09 -0.59 -8.06
N SER A 220 1.50 -0.82 -9.22
CA SER A 220 2.19 -0.83 -10.51
C SER A 220 1.69 0.31 -11.40
N VAL A 221 2.59 0.91 -12.19
CA VAL A 221 2.31 2.02 -13.12
C VAL A 221 2.60 1.66 -14.58
N GLU A 222 2.00 2.39 -15.51
CA GLU A 222 2.14 2.14 -16.96
C GLU A 222 3.51 2.56 -17.52
N LYS A 223 4.12 3.61 -16.98
CA LYS A 223 5.29 4.30 -17.57
C LYS A 223 6.34 4.71 -16.56
#